data_AF-A0A6C8Z0M8-F1
#
_entry.id   AF-A0A6C8Z0M8-F1
#
_cell.length_a   1.000
_cell.length_b   1.000
_cell.length_c   1.000
_cell.angle_alpha   90.00
_cell.angle_beta   90.00
_cell.angle_gamma   90.00
#
_symmetry.space_group_name_H-M   'P 1'
#
loop_
_entity.id
_entity.type
_entity.pdbx_description
1 polymer ?
#
loop_
_entity_poly.entity_id
_entity_poly.type
_entity_poly.pdbx_seq_one_letter_code
_entity_poly.pdbx_strand_id
1 'polypeptide(L)'
;SLELRKQFRPAHLERLTVLDEQHRLIIAGPTPIAHGEPEMSGSVLVVDFDSDEAVQAWASEEPYLLNGVYSHVDIKPFIQVFPKSVS
;
A
#
# COMPACT_ATOMS: atom_id res chain seq x y z
N SER A 1 6.68 -15.62 -3.43
CA SER A 1 6.39 -14.23 -3.04
C SER A 1 6.75 -13.94 -1.58
N LEU A 2 6.48 -14.84 -0.63
CA LEU A 2 6.70 -14.56 0.81
C LEU A 2 8.14 -14.16 1.18
N GLU A 3 9.15 -14.85 0.66
CA GLU A 3 10.56 -14.51 0.92
C GLU A 3 10.95 -13.15 0.33
N LEU A 4 10.59 -12.88 -0.94
CA LEU A 4 10.80 -11.56 -1.55
C LEU A 4 10.05 -10.47 -0.77
N ARG A 5 8.84 -10.75 -0.30
CA ARG A 5 8.07 -9.83 0.54
C ARG A 5 8.84 -9.52 1.82
N LYS A 6 9.38 -10.52 2.53
CA LYS A 6 10.21 -10.30 3.73
C LYS A 6 11.45 -9.46 3.41
N GLN A 7 12.12 -9.75 2.30
CA GLN A 7 13.33 -9.06 1.87
C GLN A 7 13.09 -7.57 1.59
N PHE A 8 12.01 -7.23 0.88
CA PHE A 8 11.72 -5.85 0.48
C PHE A 8 10.78 -5.10 1.43
N ARG A 9 10.27 -5.79 2.47
CA ARG A 9 9.39 -5.18 3.48
C ARG A 9 9.98 -3.94 4.14
N PRO A 10 11.27 -3.86 4.50
CA PRO A 10 11.83 -2.66 5.10
C PRO A 10 11.66 -1.43 4.19
N ALA A 11 12.04 -1.54 2.92
CA ALA A 11 11.91 -0.44 1.95
C ALA A 11 10.45 -0.09 1.65
N HIS A 12 9.57 -1.10 1.57
CA HIS A 12 8.14 -0.87 1.45
C HIS A 12 7.59 -0.06 2.64
N LEU A 13 7.96 -0.44 3.87
CA LEU A 13 7.48 0.22 5.09
C LEU A 13 8.01 1.64 5.23
N GLU A 14 9.26 1.92 4.85
CA GLU A 14 9.85 3.27 4.90
C GLU A 14 8.99 4.30 4.15
N ARG A 15 8.51 3.94 2.96
CA ARG A 15 7.66 4.81 2.14
C ARG A 15 6.28 5.03 2.76
N LEU A 16 5.74 4.04 3.46
CA LEU A 16 4.48 4.15 4.20
C LEU A 16 4.65 4.98 5.47
N THR A 17 5.79 4.87 6.15
CA THR A 17 6.12 5.69 7.32
C THR A 17 6.14 7.17 6.95
N VAL A 18 6.73 7.54 5.82
CA VAL A 18 6.70 8.94 5.34
C VAL A 18 5.27 9.44 5.11
N LEU A 19 4.39 8.61 4.53
CA LEU A 19 2.98 8.98 4.35
C LEU A 19 2.22 9.08 5.67
N ASP A 20 2.51 8.20 6.63
CA ASP A 20 1.91 8.20 7.97
C ASP A 20 2.31 9.45 8.76
N GLU A 21 3.58 9.82 8.74
CA GLU A 21 4.12 11.05 9.34
C GLU A 21 3.51 12.32 8.75
N GLN A 22 3.10 12.26 7.48
CA GLN A 22 2.40 13.35 6.78
C GLN A 22 0.88 13.34 7.00
N HIS A 23 0.36 12.39 7.78
CA HIS A 23 -1.08 12.14 7.94
C HIS A 23 -1.82 11.83 6.63
N ARG A 24 -1.11 11.28 5.64
CA ARG A 24 -1.64 10.90 4.32
C ARG A 24 -1.94 9.40 4.22
N LEU A 25 -1.47 8.58 5.15
CA LEU A 25 -1.80 7.16 5.21
C LEU A 25 -3.07 6.94 6.04
N ILE A 26 -4.17 6.52 5.41
CA ILE A 26 -5.43 6.24 6.12
C ILE A 26 -5.46 4.80 6.65
N ILE A 27 -5.12 3.84 5.78
CA ILE A 27 -4.98 2.42 6.15
C ILE A 27 -4.01 1.75 5.18
N ALA A 28 -3.18 0.85 5.69
CA ALA A 28 -2.37 -0.04 4.87
C ALA A 28 -2.24 -1.42 5.50
N GLY A 29 -2.31 -2.47 4.69
CA GLY A 29 -2.12 -3.83 5.19
C GLY A 29 -1.95 -4.88 4.10
N PRO A 30 -1.30 -6.01 4.43
CA PRO A 30 -1.28 -7.18 3.57
C PRO A 30 -2.67 -7.82 3.45
N THR A 31 -2.96 -8.49 2.33
CA THR A 31 -4.17 -9.31 2.16
C THR A 31 -3.82 -10.80 2.15
N PRO A 32 -4.09 -11.55 3.24
CA PRO A 32 -3.89 -13.00 3.25
C PRO A 32 -4.72 -13.70 2.18
N ILE A 33 -4.21 -14.80 1.63
CA ILE A 33 -4.95 -15.65 0.67
C ILE A 33 -6.15 -16.31 1.36
N ALA A 34 -5.96 -16.76 2.60
CA ALA A 34 -6.99 -17.34 3.44
C ALA A 34 -6.86 -16.81 4.87
N HIS A 35 -7.97 -16.87 5.62
CA HIS A 35 -8.02 -16.39 6.99
C HIS A 35 -7.07 -17.20 7.90
N GLY A 36 -6.10 -16.52 8.50
CA GLY A 36 -5.12 -17.12 9.42
C GLY A 36 -3.84 -17.63 8.76
N GLU A 37 -3.72 -17.55 7.44
CA GLU A 37 -2.53 -18.01 6.71
C GLU A 37 -1.48 -16.89 6.54
N PRO A 38 -0.17 -17.24 6.49
CA PRO A 38 0.91 -16.28 6.27
C PRO A 38 1.08 -15.86 4.82
N GLU A 39 0.52 -16.60 3.85
CA GLU A 39 0.61 -16.27 2.43
C GLU A 39 -0.31 -15.09 2.07
N MET A 40 0.23 -14.15 1.29
CA MET A 40 -0.47 -12.93 0.91
C MET A 40 -0.78 -12.93 -0.59
N SER A 41 -2.00 -12.56 -0.95
CA SER A 41 -2.42 -12.27 -2.33
C SER A 41 -1.96 -10.88 -2.80
N GLY A 42 -1.72 -9.95 -1.86
CA GLY A 42 -1.36 -8.58 -2.17
C GLY A 42 -1.32 -7.68 -0.94
N SER A 43 -1.70 -6.43 -1.14
CA SER A 43 -1.89 -5.42 -0.10
C SER A 43 -3.01 -4.47 -0.50
N VAL A 44 -3.62 -3.82 0.49
CA VAL A 44 -4.55 -2.70 0.30
C VAL A 44 -3.98 -1.49 1.01
N LEU A 45 -3.99 -0.36 0.31
CA LEU A 45 -3.57 0.93 0.82
C LEU A 45 -4.67 1.95 0.48
N VAL A 46 -5.06 2.76 1.45
CA VAL A 46 -5.86 3.98 1.24
C VAL A 46 -5.00 5.14 1.68
N VAL A 47 -4.65 6.00 0.73
CA VAL A 47 -3.64 7.05 0.86
C VAL A 47 -4.13 8.33 0.19
N ASP A 48 -3.76 9.47 0.74
CA ASP A 48 -4.13 10.79 0.25
C ASP A 48 -3.04 11.37 -0.66
N PHE A 49 -3.40 11.74 -1.89
CA PHE A 49 -2.51 12.33 -2.89
C PHE A 49 -3.18 13.52 -3.58
N ASP A 50 -2.39 14.54 -3.92
CA ASP A 50 -2.89 15.79 -4.50
C ASP A 50 -3.38 15.65 -5.95
N SER A 51 -2.97 14.58 -6.65
CA SER A 51 -3.41 14.26 -8.01
C SER A 51 -3.19 12.80 -8.38
N ASP A 52 -3.85 12.35 -9.46
CA ASP A 52 -3.70 11.01 -10.03
C ASP A 52 -2.26 10.76 -10.50
N GLU A 53 -1.59 11.78 -11.06
CA GLU A 53 -0.20 11.69 -11.51
C GLU A 53 0.76 11.48 -10.33
N ALA A 54 0.51 12.15 -9.20
CA ALA A 54 1.35 12.04 -8.01
C ALA A 54 1.30 10.62 -7.42
N VAL A 55 0.12 10.03 -7.31
CA VAL A 55 -0.03 8.64 -6.81
C VAL A 55 0.51 7.62 -7.81
N GLN A 56 0.38 7.85 -9.13
CA GLN A 56 0.96 6.95 -10.14
C GLN A 56 2.49 6.96 -10.11
N ALA A 57 3.11 8.13 -10.03
CA ALA A 57 4.56 8.25 -9.89
C ALA A 57 5.04 7.52 -8.64
N TRP A 58 4.40 7.78 -7.50
CA TRP A 58 4.71 7.08 -6.25
C TRP A 58 4.49 5.56 -6.37
N ALA A 59 3.41 5.08 -6.98
CA ALA A 59 3.17 3.64 -7.13
C ALA A 59 4.21 2.96 -8.04
N SER A 60 4.72 3.66 -9.05
CA SER A 60 5.75 3.13 -9.97
C SER A 60 7.09 2.82 -9.29
N GLU A 61 7.36 3.46 -8.16
CA GLU A 61 8.58 3.28 -7.37
C GLU A 61 8.41 2.23 -6.25
N GLU A 62 7.29 1.51 -6.21
CA GLU A 62 6.99 0.57 -5.15
C GLU A 62 7.98 -0.61 -5.12
N PRO A 63 8.73 -0.82 -4.02
CA PRO A 63 9.72 -1.89 -3.93
C PRO A 63 9.12 -3.27 -4.20
N TYR A 64 7.89 -3.53 -3.76
CA TYR A 64 7.22 -4.79 -4.08
C TYR A 64 6.87 -4.94 -5.55
N LEU A 65 6.54 -3.85 -6.27
CA LEU A 65 6.31 -3.90 -7.71
C LEU A 65 7.63 -4.12 -8.47
N LEU A 66 8.64 -3.30 -8.18
CA LEU A 66 9.93 -3.34 -8.86
C LEU A 66 10.67 -4.67 -8.71
N ASN A 67 10.45 -5.38 -7.59
CA ASN A 67 11.11 -6.64 -7.28
C ASN A 67 10.22 -7.88 -7.46
N GLY A 68 9.10 -7.74 -8.18
CA GLY A 68 8.24 -8.88 -8.55
C GLY A 68 7.50 -9.54 -7.39
N VAL A 69 7.31 -8.83 -6.27
CA VAL A 69 6.39 -9.25 -5.20
C VAL A 69 4.94 -8.99 -5.63
N TYR A 70 4.66 -7.83 -6.21
CA TYR A 70 3.40 -7.53 -6.88
C TYR A 70 3.53 -7.81 -8.37
N SER A 71 2.45 -8.32 -8.97
CA SER A 71 2.36 -8.45 -10.42
C SER A 71 1.91 -7.15 -11.09
N HIS A 72 1.11 -6.34 -10.41
CA HIS A 72 0.60 -5.04 -10.85
C HIS A 72 0.11 -4.22 -9.64
N VAL A 73 -0.20 -2.95 -9.87
CA VAL A 73 -0.86 -2.06 -8.90
C VAL A 73 -2.08 -1.44 -9.59
N ASP A 74 -3.25 -1.60 -8.98
CA ASP A 74 -4.48 -0.90 -9.38
C ASP A 74 -4.66 0.35 -8.52
N ILE A 75 -4.89 1.49 -9.15
CA ILE A 75 -5.16 2.77 -8.48
C ILE A 75 -6.60 3.17 -8.79
N LYS A 76 -7.37 3.48 -7.75
CA LYS A 76 -8.77 3.92 -7.87
C LYS A 76 -9.02 5.08 -6.92
N PRO A 77 -9.66 6.18 -7.38
CA PRO A 77 -10.17 7.20 -6.48
C PRO A 77 -11.09 6.59 -5.43
N PHE A 78 -10.96 7.02 -4.18
CA PHE A 78 -11.73 6.49 -3.05
C PHE A 78 -12.35 7.63 -2.25
N ILE A 79 -13.64 7.52 -1.96
CA ILE A 79 -14.36 8.45 -1.08
C ILE A 79 -14.58 7.73 0.25
N GLN A 80 -13.90 8.18 1.30
CA GLN A 80 -14.09 7.62 2.63
C GLN A 80 -15.46 8.02 3.19
N VAL A 81 -16.40 7.08 3.20
CA VAL A 81 -17.72 7.27 3.85
C VAL A 81 -17.65 6.86 5.33
N PHE A 82 -16.84 5.86 5.66
CA PHE A 82 -16.60 5.37 7.01
C PHE A 82 -15.12 4.94 7.20
N PRO A 83 -14.58 4.99 8.43
CA PRO A 83 -15.18 5.62 9.61
C PRO A 83 -15.44 7.10 9.34
N LYS A 84 -16.50 7.64 9.95
CA LYS A 84 -16.80 9.07 9.78
C LYS A 84 -15.57 9.84 10.25
N SER A 85 -15.06 10.74 9.41
CA SER A 85 -13.99 11.65 9.83
C SER A 85 -14.46 12.36 11.09
N VAL A 86 -13.67 12.25 12.16
CA VAL A 86 -13.97 12.98 13.38
C VAL A 86 -13.71 14.44 13.05
N SER A 87 -14.77 15.25 13.07
CA SER A 87 -14.71 16.70 12.92
C SER A 87 -13.88 17.34 14.01
#